data_AF-A0AAV7C1H4-F1
#
_entry.id   AF-A0AAV7C1H4-F1
#
_cell.length_a   1.000
_cell.length_b   1.000
_cell.length_c   1.000
_cell.angle_alpha   90.00
_cell.angle_beta   90.00
_cell.angle_gamma   90.00
#
_symmetry.space_group_name_H-M   'P 1'
#
loop_
_entity.id
_entity.type
_entity.pdbx_description
1 polymer ?
#
loop_
_entity_poly.entity_id
_entity_poly.type
_entity_poly.pdbx_seq_one_letter_code
_entity_poly.pdbx_strand_id
1 'polypeptide(L)'
;MAFLCSYRSVVDYIDTQFENYLQEELKIRRSLFNFHDSRIHVCLYFITPTGHSLKSLDLVTMKKLDSKVNIIPIIAKADTISKSELHKFKIKIMSELVSNGVQIYQFPTDDDAVAEINSVMNAHLPFAVVGSTEEVKVGNKLVRARQYPWGVVQVENESHCDFVKLREMLIRVNMEDLREQTHTRHYELYRRCKLEEMGFKDTDPDSQPFSLQETYEAKRKEFLEDLHRKEEEMRQMFVNRVKETEAELKEKERELQEKFAHLKKIHYDENKKLEDRRKELEEEMNAFNRRKIAVESLQSQSFQAMSQQPLKKDKDRKN
;
A
#
# COMPACT_ATOMS: atom_id res chain seq x y z
N MET A 1 21.13 -2.82 -16.72
CA MET A 1 19.78 -2.49 -17.22
C MET A 1 19.02 -1.53 -16.28
N ALA A 2 19.70 -0.50 -15.71
CA ALA A 2 19.17 0.27 -14.58
C ALA A 2 18.90 1.78 -14.85
N PHE A 3 19.12 2.27 -16.08
CA PHE A 3 18.96 3.70 -16.39
C PHE A 3 17.61 4.08 -17.05
N LEU A 4 16.71 3.11 -17.28
CA LEU A 4 15.43 3.35 -17.95
C LEU A 4 14.28 3.81 -17.04
N CYS A 5 14.50 3.91 -15.71
CA CYS A 5 13.44 4.28 -14.77
C CYS A 5 13.28 5.79 -14.51
N SER A 6 14.17 6.66 -15.01
CA SER A 6 14.18 8.07 -14.57
C SER A 6 12.96 8.88 -15.03
N TYR A 7 12.41 8.61 -16.22
CA TYR A 7 11.26 9.36 -16.73
C TYR A 7 9.91 8.77 -16.28
N ARG A 8 9.86 7.50 -15.89
CA ARG A 8 8.62 6.82 -15.47
C ARG A 8 8.02 7.50 -14.26
N SER A 9 8.80 7.73 -13.21
CA SER A 9 8.31 8.40 -12.00
C SER A 9 7.75 9.80 -12.26
N VAL A 10 8.32 10.53 -13.23
CA VAL A 10 7.81 11.85 -13.64
C VAL A 10 6.48 11.71 -14.38
N VAL A 11 6.40 10.77 -15.32
CA VAL A 11 5.17 10.47 -16.06
C VAL A 11 4.07 10.00 -15.12
N ASP A 12 4.36 9.05 -14.23
CA ASP A 12 3.43 8.51 -13.25
C ASP A 12 2.90 9.62 -12.33
N TYR A 13 3.75 10.58 -11.95
CA TYR A 13 3.33 11.73 -11.15
C TYR A 13 2.35 12.63 -11.92
N ILE A 14 2.64 12.94 -13.19
CA ILE A 14 1.75 13.73 -14.05
C ILE A 14 0.41 13.02 -14.25
N ASP A 15 0.45 11.73 -14.58
CA ASP A 15 -0.75 10.91 -14.78
C ASP A 15 -1.57 10.80 -13.49
N THR A 16 -0.93 10.73 -12.32
CA THR A 16 -1.63 10.76 -11.02
C THR A 16 -2.37 12.09 -10.80
N GLN A 17 -1.80 13.23 -11.22
CA GLN A 17 -2.49 14.52 -11.10
C GLN A 17 -3.70 14.58 -12.04
N PHE A 18 -3.56 14.07 -13.27
CA PHE A 18 -4.68 13.96 -14.20
C PHE A 18 -5.76 13.01 -13.70
N GLU A 19 -5.39 11.88 -13.12
CA GLU A 19 -6.32 10.93 -12.51
C GLU A 19 -7.10 11.57 -11.36
N ASN A 20 -6.43 12.28 -10.45
CA ASN A 20 -7.10 12.95 -9.34
C ASN A 20 -8.14 13.97 -9.82
N TYR A 21 -7.80 14.72 -10.87
CA TYR A 21 -8.73 15.68 -11.47
C TYR A 21 -9.90 14.96 -12.17
N LEU A 22 -9.61 13.90 -12.93
CA LEU A 22 -10.63 13.08 -13.59
C LEU A 22 -11.60 12.47 -12.56
N GLN A 23 -11.09 11.87 -11.49
CA GLN A 23 -11.91 11.30 -10.43
C GLN A 23 -12.85 12.32 -9.78
N GLU A 24 -12.43 13.58 -9.63
CA GLU A 24 -13.31 14.66 -9.17
C GLU A 24 -14.38 15.02 -10.21
N GLU A 25 -14.03 15.04 -11.50
CA GLU A 25 -14.97 15.27 -12.61
C GLU A 25 -16.04 14.18 -12.70
N LEU A 26 -15.67 12.92 -12.42
CA LEU A 26 -16.55 11.75 -12.45
C LEU A 26 -17.48 11.65 -11.22
N LYS A 27 -17.33 12.50 -10.18
CA LYS A 27 -18.22 12.49 -9.00
C LYS A 27 -19.60 13.05 -9.34
N ILE A 28 -20.65 12.37 -8.84
CA ILE A 28 -22.05 12.80 -8.97
C ILE A 28 -22.28 14.19 -8.34
N ARG A 29 -21.68 14.44 -7.17
CA ARG A 29 -21.65 15.76 -6.52
C ARG A 29 -20.28 16.41 -6.71
N ARG A 30 -20.01 16.86 -7.93
CA ARG A 30 -18.78 17.55 -8.31
C ARG A 30 -18.67 18.94 -7.67
N SER A 31 -17.49 19.28 -7.14
CA SER A 31 -17.17 20.64 -6.68
C SER A 31 -15.89 21.16 -7.34
N LEU A 32 -15.90 21.26 -8.68
CA LEU A 32 -14.74 21.66 -9.48
C LEU A 32 -14.21 23.07 -9.12
N PHE A 33 -15.09 23.97 -8.68
CA PHE A 33 -14.70 25.35 -8.34
C PHE A 33 -13.89 25.45 -7.04
N ASN A 34 -14.09 24.52 -6.11
CA ASN A 34 -13.35 24.47 -4.83
C ASN A 34 -12.24 23.42 -4.84
N PHE A 35 -12.07 22.70 -5.94
CA PHE A 35 -11.06 21.66 -6.06
C PHE A 35 -9.69 22.29 -6.32
N HIS A 36 -8.68 21.80 -5.60
CA HIS A 36 -7.31 22.24 -5.82
C HIS A 36 -6.74 21.59 -7.08
N ASP A 37 -6.56 22.40 -8.13
CA ASP A 37 -5.93 21.94 -9.38
C ASP A 37 -4.42 21.75 -9.20
N SER A 38 -4.00 20.50 -9.07
CA SER A 38 -2.60 20.08 -8.92
C SER A 38 -1.94 19.66 -10.24
N ARG A 39 -2.61 19.85 -11.39
CA ARG A 39 -2.07 19.47 -12.70
C ARG A 39 -0.83 20.30 -13.04
N ILE A 40 0.11 19.66 -13.74
CA ILE A 40 1.37 20.29 -14.09
C ILE A 40 1.20 21.10 -15.37
N HIS A 41 1.21 22.42 -15.22
CA HIS A 41 1.00 23.34 -16.36
C HIS A 41 2.23 23.52 -17.24
N VAL A 42 3.42 23.35 -16.66
CA VAL A 42 4.70 23.58 -17.35
C VAL A 42 5.80 22.66 -16.82
N CYS A 43 6.60 22.12 -17.72
CA CYS A 43 7.80 21.33 -17.41
C CYS A 43 9.04 22.06 -17.93
N LEU A 44 9.84 22.61 -17.01
CA LEU A 44 11.13 23.20 -17.35
C LEU A 44 12.18 22.08 -17.49
N TYR A 45 12.58 21.80 -18.72
CA TYR A 45 13.50 20.70 -19.01
C TYR A 45 14.94 21.20 -19.09
N PHE A 46 15.75 20.90 -18.06
CA PHE A 46 17.13 21.35 -17.96
C PHE A 46 18.08 20.49 -18.81
N ILE A 47 18.57 21.07 -19.90
CA ILE A 47 19.59 20.51 -20.78
C ILE A 47 20.97 20.84 -20.23
N THR A 48 21.83 19.84 -20.15
CA THR A 48 23.23 20.04 -19.72
C THR A 48 24.00 20.83 -20.78
N PRO A 49 24.79 21.85 -20.41
CA PRO A 49 25.59 22.64 -21.34
C PRO A 49 26.83 21.87 -21.82
N THR A 50 26.66 20.86 -22.67
CA THR A 50 27.78 20.06 -23.23
C THR A 50 28.44 20.73 -24.42
N GLY A 51 27.77 21.69 -25.08
CA GLY A 51 28.25 22.37 -26.29
C GLY A 51 28.18 21.52 -27.57
N HIS A 52 27.73 20.27 -27.48
CA HIS A 52 27.68 19.34 -28.62
C HIS A 52 26.26 19.06 -29.10
N SER A 53 25.63 17.98 -28.65
CA SER A 53 24.28 17.55 -29.03
C SER A 53 23.45 17.28 -27.79
N LEU A 54 22.14 17.15 -28.00
CA LEU A 54 21.23 16.68 -26.97
C LEU A 54 21.53 15.22 -26.63
N LYS A 55 21.42 14.83 -25.36
CA LYS A 55 21.66 13.43 -24.98
C LYS A 55 20.50 12.58 -25.49
N SER A 56 20.79 11.34 -25.88
CA SER A 56 19.74 10.39 -26.31
C SER A 56 18.69 10.16 -25.23
N LEU A 57 19.09 10.19 -23.95
CA LEU A 57 18.16 10.11 -22.81
C LEU A 57 17.18 11.29 -22.78
N ASP A 58 17.67 12.50 -23.08
CA ASP A 58 16.88 13.72 -23.07
C ASP A 58 15.82 13.68 -24.17
N LEU A 59 16.20 13.21 -25.37
CA LEU A 59 15.29 12.97 -26.49
C LEU A 59 14.17 11.98 -26.13
N VAL A 60 14.53 10.80 -25.59
CA VAL A 60 13.54 9.79 -25.20
C VAL A 60 12.60 10.30 -24.11
N THR A 61 13.14 11.04 -23.14
CA THR A 61 12.35 11.59 -22.03
C THR A 61 11.38 12.66 -22.52
N MET A 62 11.85 13.64 -23.29
CA MET A 62 10.99 14.68 -23.85
C MET A 62 9.94 14.10 -24.79
N LYS A 63 10.28 13.07 -25.59
CA LYS A 63 9.32 12.40 -26.47
C LYS A 63 8.23 11.63 -25.73
N LYS A 64 8.42 11.30 -24.46
CA LYS A 64 7.38 10.68 -23.61
C LYS A 64 6.55 11.71 -22.83
N LEU A 65 7.09 12.91 -22.65
CA LEU A 65 6.45 14.01 -21.93
C LEU A 65 5.70 14.97 -22.87
N ASP A 66 6.04 15.01 -24.16
CA ASP A 66 5.51 15.98 -25.14
C ASP A 66 3.98 15.96 -25.28
N SER A 67 3.37 14.79 -25.10
CA SER A 67 1.91 14.63 -25.12
C SER A 67 1.22 14.89 -23.78
N LYS A 68 1.98 14.99 -22.68
CA LYS A 68 1.43 15.09 -21.31
C LYS A 68 1.60 16.46 -20.66
N VAL A 69 2.61 17.24 -21.05
CA VAL A 69 2.90 18.52 -20.41
C VAL A 69 3.56 19.48 -21.39
N ASN A 70 3.34 20.77 -21.17
CA ASN A 70 4.03 21.84 -21.90
C ASN A 70 5.52 21.86 -21.55
N ILE A 71 6.37 21.34 -22.44
CA ILE A 71 7.82 21.28 -22.22
C ILE A 71 8.48 22.58 -22.69
N ILE A 72 9.25 23.21 -21.82
CA ILE A 72 10.11 24.34 -22.15
C ILE A 72 11.56 23.93 -21.94
N PRO A 73 12.33 23.72 -23.02
CA PRO A 73 13.73 23.35 -22.91
C PRO A 73 14.57 24.55 -22.48
N ILE A 74 15.40 24.35 -21.46
CA ILE A 74 16.30 25.37 -20.90
C ILE A 74 17.73 24.83 -20.80
N ILE A 75 18.71 25.61 -21.25
CA ILE A 75 20.13 25.28 -21.11
C ILE A 75 20.57 25.73 -19.73
N ALA A 76 20.88 24.77 -18.87
CA ALA A 76 21.36 25.03 -17.52
C ALA A 76 22.79 25.57 -17.53
N LYS A 77 23.18 26.35 -16.51
CA LYS A 77 24.55 26.85 -16.31
C LYS A 77 25.16 27.44 -17.60
N ALA A 78 24.39 28.28 -18.28
CA ALA A 78 24.78 28.85 -19.57
C ALA A 78 26.07 29.69 -19.50
N ASP A 79 26.46 30.13 -18.31
CA ASP A 79 27.73 30.81 -18.02
C ASP A 79 28.98 29.94 -18.28
N THR A 80 28.81 28.64 -18.53
CA THR A 80 29.90 27.71 -18.88
C THR A 80 30.20 27.63 -20.38
N ILE A 81 29.35 28.19 -21.24
CA ILE A 81 29.48 28.16 -22.71
C ILE A 81 29.70 29.58 -23.23
N SER A 82 30.57 29.75 -24.23
CA SER A 82 30.75 31.04 -24.89
C SER A 82 29.53 31.42 -25.74
N LYS A 83 29.30 32.72 -25.99
CA LYS A 83 28.13 33.18 -26.77
C LYS A 83 28.07 32.58 -28.18
N SER A 84 29.21 32.40 -28.83
CA SER A 84 29.29 31.84 -30.19
C SER A 84 28.97 30.34 -30.22
N GLU A 85 29.45 29.58 -29.23
CA GLU A 85 29.13 28.17 -29.07
C GLU A 85 27.66 27.97 -28.65
N LEU A 86 27.16 28.82 -27.76
CA LEU A 86 25.77 28.80 -27.31
C LEU A 86 24.80 28.96 -28.49
N HIS A 87 25.09 29.89 -29.41
CA HIS A 87 24.27 30.09 -30.60
C HIS A 87 24.23 28.84 -31.49
N LYS A 88 25.39 28.21 -31.76
CA LYS A 88 25.46 26.95 -32.51
C LYS A 88 24.73 25.81 -31.78
N PHE A 89 24.86 25.75 -30.46
CA PHE A 89 24.25 24.73 -29.62
C PHE A 89 22.71 24.85 -29.61
N LYS A 90 22.16 26.08 -29.52
CA LYS A 90 20.71 26.33 -29.63
C LYS A 90 20.15 25.83 -30.96
N ILE A 91 20.79 26.18 -32.08
CA ILE A 91 20.36 25.75 -33.42
C ILE A 91 20.36 24.22 -33.50
N LYS A 92 21.42 23.58 -32.99
CA LYS A 92 21.53 22.12 -33.04
C LYS A 92 20.49 21.40 -32.17
N ILE A 93 20.22 21.88 -30.95
CA ILE A 93 19.15 21.35 -30.11
C ILE A 93 17.79 21.48 -30.82
N MET A 94 17.48 22.66 -31.36
CA MET A 94 16.20 22.89 -32.06
C MET A 94 16.06 21.98 -33.28
N SER A 95 17.13 21.82 -34.07
CA SER A 95 17.15 20.89 -35.19
C SER A 95 16.91 19.45 -34.75
N GLU A 96 17.56 18.99 -33.68
CA GLU A 96 17.40 17.63 -33.16
C GLU A 96 15.97 17.38 -32.63
N LEU A 97 15.36 18.36 -31.96
CA LEU A 97 13.98 18.27 -31.48
C LEU A 97 12.98 18.13 -32.64
N VAL A 98 13.15 18.95 -33.70
CA VAL A 98 12.30 18.91 -34.89
C VAL A 98 12.49 17.59 -35.65
N SER A 99 13.72 17.15 -35.88
CA SER A 99 14.00 15.89 -36.59
C SER A 99 13.45 14.65 -35.88
N ASN A 100 13.36 14.67 -34.54
CA ASN A 100 12.77 13.58 -33.76
C ASN A 100 11.25 13.76 -33.51
N GLY A 101 10.66 14.85 -34.02
CA GLY A 101 9.23 15.14 -33.87
C GLY A 101 8.80 15.35 -32.42
N VAL A 102 9.68 15.89 -31.56
CA VAL A 102 9.36 16.21 -30.17
C VAL A 102 8.57 17.53 -30.16
N GLN A 103 7.36 17.50 -29.62
CA GLN A 103 6.53 18.70 -29.50
C GLN A 103 6.91 19.46 -28.22
N ILE A 104 7.58 20.60 -28.38
CA ILE A 104 7.82 21.55 -27.29
C ILE A 104 6.73 22.61 -27.27
N TYR A 105 6.55 23.26 -26.13
CA TYR A 105 5.64 24.37 -26.01
C TYR A 105 6.13 25.55 -26.87
N GLN A 106 5.23 26.08 -27.69
CA GLN A 106 5.43 27.27 -28.50
C GLN A 106 4.41 28.31 -28.08
N PHE A 107 4.88 29.55 -27.98
CA PHE A 107 4.01 30.66 -27.59
C PHE A 107 2.97 30.92 -28.66
N PRO A 108 1.69 31.12 -28.27
CA PRO A 108 0.65 31.48 -29.22
C PRO A 108 0.98 32.84 -29.85
N THR A 109 0.84 32.93 -31.17
CA THR A 109 1.01 34.17 -31.94
C THR A 109 -0.30 34.65 -32.54
N ASP A 110 -1.42 34.13 -32.03
CA ASP A 110 -2.74 34.33 -32.61
C ASP A 110 -3.36 35.68 -32.22
N ASP A 111 -2.92 36.24 -31.09
CA ASP A 111 -3.33 37.57 -30.63
C ASP A 111 -2.31 38.63 -31.08
N ASP A 112 -2.73 39.50 -31.99
CA ASP A 112 -1.93 40.60 -32.55
C ASP A 112 -1.29 41.50 -31.47
N ALA A 113 -1.89 41.62 -30.28
CA ALA A 113 -1.35 42.45 -29.19
C ALA A 113 -0.08 41.87 -28.56
N VAL A 114 0.11 40.54 -28.61
CA VAL A 114 1.24 39.83 -27.99
C VAL A 114 2.05 38.99 -28.98
N ALA A 115 1.61 38.91 -30.25
CA ALA A 115 2.24 38.11 -31.29
C ALA A 115 3.71 38.48 -31.54
N GLU A 116 4.04 39.78 -31.57
CA GLU A 116 5.42 40.23 -31.78
C GLU A 116 6.33 39.80 -30.62
N ILE A 117 5.87 39.97 -29.38
CA ILE A 117 6.61 39.57 -28.18
C ILE A 117 6.80 38.05 -28.16
N ASN A 118 5.72 37.29 -28.41
CA ASN A 118 5.73 35.83 -28.39
C ASN A 118 6.60 35.23 -29.51
N SER A 119 6.62 35.84 -30.70
CA SER A 119 7.53 35.47 -31.78
C SER A 119 9.00 35.64 -31.38
N VAL A 120 9.34 36.78 -30.76
CA VAL A 120 10.70 37.01 -30.22
C VAL A 120 11.03 35.99 -29.13
N MET A 121 10.09 35.64 -28.25
CA MET A 121 10.32 34.64 -27.20
C MET A 121 10.53 33.23 -27.77
N ASN A 122 9.75 32.83 -28.78
CA ASN A 122 9.92 31.57 -29.49
C ASN A 122 11.33 31.47 -30.12
N ALA A 123 11.86 32.57 -30.67
CA ALA A 123 13.20 32.62 -31.25
C ALA A 123 14.34 32.44 -30.22
N HIS A 124 14.06 32.67 -28.92
CA HIS A 124 15.06 32.50 -27.86
C HIS A 124 15.14 31.08 -27.30
N LEU A 125 14.19 30.21 -27.66
CA LEU A 125 14.19 28.81 -27.25
C LEU A 125 15.35 28.03 -27.90
N PRO A 126 16.02 27.14 -27.14
CA PRO A 126 15.92 26.94 -25.70
C PRO A 126 16.55 28.10 -24.89
N PHE A 127 15.95 28.48 -23.75
CA PHE A 127 16.45 29.61 -22.94
C PHE A 127 17.78 29.27 -22.26
N ALA A 128 18.74 30.17 -22.36
CA ALA A 128 20.05 29.99 -21.72
C ALA A 128 20.06 30.66 -20.34
N VAL A 129 19.98 29.86 -19.28
CA VAL A 129 19.76 30.38 -17.92
C VAL A 129 20.95 30.18 -16.99
N VAL A 130 21.12 31.16 -16.10
CA VAL A 130 22.09 31.15 -15.01
C VAL A 130 21.31 31.42 -13.72
N GLY A 131 21.46 30.55 -12.73
CA GLY A 131 20.87 30.75 -11.40
C GLY A 131 21.92 31.18 -10.39
N SER A 132 21.58 32.16 -9.55
CA SER A 132 22.38 32.51 -8.37
C SER A 132 21.47 32.95 -7.23
N THR A 133 21.80 32.51 -6.01
CA THR A 133 21.22 33.01 -4.75
C THR A 133 22.09 34.08 -4.09
N GLU A 134 23.33 34.26 -4.56
CA GLU A 134 24.28 35.21 -4.00
C GLU A 134 24.07 36.61 -4.59
N GLU A 135 24.08 37.62 -3.73
CA GLU A 135 23.99 39.02 -4.12
C GLU A 135 25.36 39.68 -4.03
N VAL A 136 25.80 40.24 -5.15
CA VAL A 136 27.10 40.94 -5.25
C VAL A 136 26.83 42.41 -5.52
N LYS A 137 27.57 43.29 -4.83
CA LYS A 137 27.51 44.73 -5.07
C LYS A 137 28.26 45.05 -6.36
N VAL A 138 27.52 45.32 -7.43
CA VAL A 138 28.10 45.80 -8.71
C VAL A 138 27.71 47.28 -8.86
N GLY A 139 28.70 48.17 -8.67
CA GLY A 139 28.45 49.61 -8.58
C GLY A 139 27.66 49.97 -7.32
N ASN A 140 26.51 50.62 -7.49
CA ASN A 140 25.63 51.06 -6.38
C ASN A 140 24.42 50.15 -6.13
N LYS A 141 24.28 49.04 -6.85
CA LYS A 141 23.16 48.10 -6.70
C LYS A 141 23.65 46.74 -6.25
N LEU A 142 22.87 46.12 -5.36
CA LEU A 142 22.99 44.70 -5.06
C LEU A 142 22.24 43.94 -6.15
N VAL A 143 22.95 43.05 -6.84
CA VAL A 143 22.38 42.25 -7.93
C VAL A 143 22.72 40.79 -7.72
N ARG A 144 21.79 39.91 -8.06
CA ARG A 144 22.02 38.46 -8.04
C ARG A 144 23.03 38.11 -9.12
N ALA A 145 24.16 37.56 -8.73
CA ALA A 145 25.25 37.30 -9.64
C ALA A 145 26.10 36.10 -9.21
N ARG A 146 26.84 35.53 -10.15
CA ARG A 146 27.89 34.55 -9.87
C ARG A 146 29.25 35.23 -10.02
N GLN A 147 30.04 35.22 -8.95
CA GLN A 147 31.36 35.82 -8.95
C GLN A 147 32.43 34.78 -9.31
N TYR A 148 33.21 35.08 -10.34
CA TYR A 148 34.38 34.31 -10.75
C TYR A 148 35.64 35.20 -10.65
N PRO A 149 36.85 34.60 -10.57
CA PRO A 149 38.09 35.38 -10.57
C PRO A 149 38.26 36.29 -11.79
N TRP A 150 37.67 35.92 -12.93
CA TRP A 150 37.75 36.67 -14.20
C TRP A 150 36.57 37.63 -14.44
N GLY A 151 35.54 37.65 -13.58
CA GLY A 151 34.40 38.52 -13.79
C GLY A 151 33.14 38.11 -13.03
N VAL A 152 32.10 38.93 -13.15
CA VAL A 152 30.83 38.75 -12.44
C VAL A 152 29.70 38.56 -13.45
N VAL A 153 29.05 37.40 -13.40
CA VAL A 153 27.90 37.08 -14.25
C VAL A 153 26.62 37.48 -13.53
N GLN A 154 26.07 38.64 -13.92
CA GLN A 154 24.76 39.12 -13.45
C GLN A 154 23.61 38.28 -14.04
N VAL A 155 22.71 37.79 -13.19
CA VAL A 155 21.57 36.94 -13.60
C VAL A 155 20.46 37.75 -14.27
N GLU A 156 20.22 38.98 -13.83
CA GLU A 156 19.17 39.84 -14.40
C GLU A 156 19.62 40.63 -15.63
N ASN A 157 20.84 40.40 -16.11
CA ASN A 157 21.37 41.08 -17.28
C ASN A 157 21.11 40.26 -18.54
N GLU A 158 20.28 40.77 -19.45
CA GLU A 158 19.90 40.11 -20.71
C GLU A 158 21.09 39.86 -21.65
N SER A 159 22.17 40.64 -21.50
CA SER A 159 23.38 40.41 -22.28
C SER A 159 24.19 39.20 -21.80
N HIS A 160 23.94 38.71 -20.58
CA HIS A 160 24.62 37.58 -19.97
C HIS A 160 23.80 36.29 -20.06
N CYS A 161 22.49 36.36 -19.81
CA CYS A 161 21.61 35.20 -19.88
C CYS A 161 20.15 35.58 -20.18
N ASP A 162 19.35 34.60 -20.59
CA ASP A 162 17.95 34.77 -20.95
C ASP A 162 17.00 34.61 -19.73
N PHE A 163 17.50 34.74 -18.49
CA PHE A 163 16.69 34.54 -17.28
C PHE A 163 15.51 35.52 -17.19
N VAL A 164 15.74 36.80 -17.54
CA VAL A 164 14.67 37.81 -17.56
C VAL A 164 13.56 37.39 -18.53
N LYS A 165 13.93 36.94 -19.74
CA LYS A 165 12.98 36.48 -20.75
C LYS A 165 12.16 35.29 -20.26
N LEU A 166 12.81 34.29 -19.66
CA LEU A 166 12.13 33.14 -19.06
C LEU A 166 11.14 33.56 -17.95
N ARG A 167 11.54 34.50 -17.08
CA ARG A 167 10.70 34.99 -15.98
C ARG A 167 9.46 35.72 -16.48
N GLU A 168 9.64 36.70 -17.37
CA GLU A 168 8.53 37.48 -17.94
C GLU A 168 7.57 36.56 -18.69
N MET A 169 8.11 35.57 -19.41
CA MET A 169 7.34 34.59 -20.16
C MET A 169 6.46 33.70 -19.27
N LEU A 170 7.00 33.13 -18.19
CA LEU A 170 6.26 32.19 -17.33
C LEU A 170 5.21 32.87 -16.46
N ILE A 171 5.54 34.06 -15.93
CA ILE A 171 4.76 34.66 -14.85
C ILE A 171 3.81 35.74 -15.35
N ARG A 172 4.18 36.48 -16.41
CA ARG A 172 3.51 37.74 -16.75
C ARG A 172 2.54 37.63 -17.91
N VAL A 173 2.83 36.78 -18.89
CA VAL A 173 2.08 36.76 -20.16
C VAL A 173 1.38 35.43 -20.40
N ASN A 174 2.04 34.29 -20.17
CA ASN A 174 1.59 33.01 -20.73
C ASN A 174 1.09 32.00 -19.69
N MET A 175 0.88 32.40 -18.44
CA MET A 175 0.41 31.47 -17.40
C MET A 175 -0.99 30.93 -17.71
N GLU A 176 -1.88 31.78 -18.22
CA GLU A 176 -3.25 31.38 -18.58
C GLU A 176 -3.25 30.42 -19.77
N ASP A 177 -2.48 30.73 -20.82
CA ASP A 177 -2.34 29.85 -21.99
C ASP A 177 -1.74 28.47 -21.62
N LEU A 178 -0.70 28.44 -20.77
CA LEU A 178 -0.14 27.18 -20.27
C LEU A 178 -1.19 26.33 -19.55
N ARG A 179 -2.06 26.97 -18.74
CA ARG A 179 -3.16 26.29 -18.04
C ARG A 179 -4.20 25.79 -19.03
N GLU A 180 -4.57 26.62 -20.00
CA GLU A 180 -5.54 26.28 -21.04
C GLU A 180 -5.05 25.11 -21.90
N GLN A 181 -3.84 25.15 -22.44
CA GLN A 181 -3.21 24.04 -23.18
C GLN A 181 -3.17 22.75 -22.35
N THR A 182 -2.85 22.87 -21.06
CA THR A 182 -2.85 21.71 -20.16
C THR A 182 -4.25 21.10 -20.05
N HIS A 183 -5.29 21.92 -19.97
CA HIS A 183 -6.66 21.44 -19.88
C HIS A 183 -7.18 20.88 -21.21
N THR A 184 -7.11 21.67 -22.29
CA THR A 184 -7.76 21.39 -23.58
C THR A 184 -7.04 20.34 -24.42
N ARG A 185 -5.72 20.19 -24.23
CA ARG A 185 -4.91 19.26 -25.02
C ARG A 185 -4.38 18.09 -24.19
N HIS A 186 -3.61 18.37 -23.15
CA HIS A 186 -2.91 17.31 -22.41
C HIS A 186 -3.87 16.48 -21.54
N TYR A 187 -4.70 17.16 -20.75
CA TYR A 187 -5.70 16.52 -19.91
C TYR A 187 -6.80 15.85 -20.75
N GLU A 188 -7.33 16.50 -21.79
CA GLU A 188 -8.32 15.88 -22.67
C GLU A 188 -7.80 14.62 -23.38
N LEU A 189 -6.53 14.62 -23.80
CA LEU A 189 -5.91 13.41 -24.37
C LEU A 189 -5.88 12.27 -23.34
N TYR A 190 -5.48 12.55 -22.10
CA TYR A 190 -5.48 11.58 -21.01
C TYR A 190 -6.90 11.10 -20.69
N ARG A 191 -7.85 12.03 -20.57
CA ARG A 191 -9.27 11.79 -20.29
C ARG A 191 -9.88 10.88 -21.34
N ARG A 192 -9.68 11.15 -22.64
CA ARG A 192 -10.18 10.29 -23.72
C ARG A 192 -9.63 8.87 -23.61
N CYS A 193 -8.30 8.72 -23.46
CA CYS A 193 -7.71 7.39 -23.30
C CYS A 193 -8.25 6.65 -22.07
N LYS A 194 -8.45 7.35 -20.95
CA LYS A 194 -9.01 6.74 -19.73
C LYS A 194 -10.47 6.36 -19.84
N LEU A 195 -11.29 7.19 -20.49
CA LEU A 195 -12.68 6.86 -20.73
C LEU A 195 -12.81 5.66 -21.67
N GLU A 196 -12.00 5.60 -22.74
CA GLU A 196 -11.94 4.43 -23.62
C GLU A 196 -11.53 3.15 -22.86
N GLU A 197 -10.52 3.23 -22.00
CA GLU A 197 -10.10 2.11 -21.12
C GLU A 197 -11.19 1.68 -20.14
N MET A 198 -11.99 2.62 -19.64
CA MET A 198 -13.13 2.34 -18.75
C MET A 198 -14.35 1.76 -19.49
N GLY A 199 -14.28 1.63 -20.83
CA GLY A 199 -15.32 1.02 -21.66
C GLY A 199 -16.24 2.02 -22.36
N PHE A 200 -15.98 3.33 -22.25
CA PHE A 200 -16.69 4.38 -22.98
C PHE A 200 -16.08 4.49 -24.38
N LYS A 201 -16.47 3.60 -25.30
CA LYS A 201 -16.14 3.74 -26.73
C LYS A 201 -17.22 4.58 -27.39
N ASP A 202 -16.83 5.60 -28.15
CA ASP A 202 -17.69 6.22 -29.16
C ASP A 202 -17.96 5.17 -30.25
N THR A 203 -19.00 4.35 -30.07
CA THR A 203 -19.52 3.51 -31.15
C THR A 203 -20.39 4.36 -32.06
N ASP A 204 -20.01 4.42 -33.33
CA ASP A 204 -20.73 4.83 -34.56
C ASP A 204 -21.78 5.97 -34.48
N PRO A 205 -21.82 6.87 -35.48
CA PRO A 205 -22.79 7.97 -35.54
C PRO A 205 -24.28 7.56 -35.62
N ASP A 206 -24.58 6.26 -35.65
CA ASP A 206 -25.93 5.68 -35.68
C ASP A 206 -26.35 5.01 -34.36
N SER A 207 -25.47 4.98 -33.35
CA SER A 207 -25.80 4.51 -32.00
C SER A 207 -26.23 5.69 -31.15
N GLN A 208 -27.40 5.60 -30.51
CA GLN A 208 -27.87 6.61 -29.57
C GLN A 208 -26.78 6.98 -28.55
N PRO A 209 -26.68 8.26 -28.12
CA PRO A 209 -25.67 8.68 -27.16
C PRO A 209 -25.76 7.81 -25.92
N PHE A 210 -24.77 6.93 -25.74
CA PHE A 210 -24.71 6.03 -24.60
C PHE A 210 -24.61 6.91 -23.35
N SER A 211 -25.64 6.87 -22.51
CA SER A 211 -25.76 7.79 -21.39
C SER A 211 -24.68 7.49 -20.36
N LEU A 212 -23.83 8.47 -20.05
CA LEU A 212 -22.85 8.42 -18.95
C LEU A 212 -23.48 7.82 -17.68
N GLN A 213 -24.75 8.15 -17.41
CA GLN A 213 -25.53 7.65 -16.29
C GLN A 213 -25.64 6.11 -16.26
N GLU A 214 -25.93 5.49 -17.40
CA GLU A 214 -26.15 4.03 -17.51
C GLU A 214 -24.84 3.26 -17.31
N THR A 215 -23.72 3.82 -17.75
CA THR A 215 -22.38 3.22 -17.55
C THR A 215 -21.96 3.29 -16.09
N TYR A 216 -22.26 4.40 -15.40
CA TYR A 216 -22.07 4.50 -13.95
C TYR A 216 -22.98 3.54 -13.18
N GLU A 217 -24.23 3.39 -13.60
CA GLU A 217 -25.16 2.44 -12.99
C GLU A 217 -24.71 0.99 -13.21
N ALA A 218 -24.19 0.66 -14.40
CA ALA A 218 -23.61 -0.64 -14.71
C ALA A 218 -22.35 -0.92 -13.88
N LYS A 219 -21.39 0.02 -13.81
CA LYS A 219 -20.19 -0.08 -12.97
C LYS A 219 -20.53 -0.19 -11.48
N ARG A 220 -21.53 0.56 -11.00
CA ARG A 220 -22.01 0.48 -9.62
C ARG A 220 -22.64 -0.88 -9.33
N LYS A 221 -23.42 -1.40 -10.28
CA LYS A 221 -24.02 -2.73 -10.17
C LYS A 221 -22.95 -3.82 -10.15
N GLU A 222 -21.97 -3.75 -11.04
CA GLU A 222 -20.81 -4.66 -11.06
C GLU A 222 -20.04 -4.61 -9.73
N PHE A 223 -19.77 -3.42 -9.19
CA PHE A 223 -19.11 -3.27 -7.89
C PHE A 223 -19.92 -3.85 -6.74
N LEU A 224 -21.24 -3.63 -6.73
CA LEU A 224 -22.15 -4.22 -5.73
C LEU A 224 -22.20 -5.75 -5.83
N GLU A 225 -22.22 -6.30 -7.04
CA GLU A 225 -22.14 -7.74 -7.29
C GLU A 225 -20.81 -8.32 -6.80
N ASP A 226 -19.70 -7.64 -7.03
CA ASP A 226 -18.38 -8.06 -6.57
C ASP A 226 -18.25 -8.02 -5.04
N LEU A 227 -18.88 -7.04 -4.39
CA LEU A 227 -18.93 -6.91 -2.93
C LEU A 227 -19.81 -8.01 -2.32
N HIS A 228 -20.97 -8.28 -2.93
CA HIS A 228 -21.84 -9.38 -2.54
C HIS A 228 -21.16 -10.74 -2.73
N ARG A 229 -20.39 -10.94 -3.81
CA ARG A 229 -19.61 -12.17 -4.03
C ARG A 229 -18.58 -12.37 -2.91
N LYS A 230 -17.84 -11.32 -2.54
CA LYS A 230 -16.86 -11.37 -1.43
C LYS A 230 -17.53 -11.62 -0.08
N GLU A 231 -18.70 -11.03 0.17
CA GLU A 231 -19.49 -11.28 1.37
C GLU A 231 -19.96 -12.74 1.43
N GLU A 232 -20.48 -13.27 0.32
CA GLU A 232 -20.91 -14.67 0.21
C GLU A 232 -19.73 -15.63 0.43
N GLU A 233 -18.57 -15.35 -0.19
CA GLU A 233 -17.34 -16.11 0.01
C GLU A 233 -16.90 -16.11 1.49
N MET A 234 -16.92 -14.93 2.15
CA MET A 234 -16.59 -14.81 3.57
C MET A 234 -17.59 -15.59 4.44
N ARG A 235 -18.88 -15.52 4.11
CA ARG A 235 -19.93 -16.26 4.81
C ARG A 235 -19.77 -17.77 4.62
N GLN A 236 -19.44 -18.22 3.41
CA GLN A 236 -19.17 -19.62 3.11
C GLN A 236 -17.95 -20.13 3.89
N MET A 237 -16.87 -19.34 3.95
CA MET A 237 -15.69 -19.66 4.76
C MET A 237 -16.05 -19.76 6.25
N PHE A 238 -16.87 -18.85 6.78
CA PHE A 238 -17.32 -18.91 8.16
C PHE A 238 -18.14 -20.19 8.43
N VAL A 239 -19.11 -20.52 7.57
CA VAL A 239 -19.92 -21.74 7.71
C VAL A 239 -19.06 -23.00 7.65
N ASN A 240 -18.11 -23.08 6.74
CA ASN A 240 -17.19 -24.22 6.65
C ASN A 240 -16.33 -24.33 7.91
N ARG A 241 -15.82 -23.21 8.42
CA ARG A 241 -15.00 -23.18 9.63
C ARG A 241 -15.81 -23.58 10.87
N VAL A 242 -17.06 -23.13 10.98
CA VAL A 242 -17.97 -23.58 12.04
C VAL A 242 -18.22 -25.07 11.96
N LYS A 243 -18.49 -25.63 10.77
CA LYS A 243 -18.69 -27.08 10.58
C LYS A 243 -17.46 -27.90 10.96
N GLU A 244 -16.25 -27.46 10.57
CA GLU A 244 -15.01 -28.11 10.97
C GLU A 244 -14.84 -28.07 12.49
N THR A 245 -15.05 -26.91 13.11
CA THR A 245 -14.92 -26.76 14.56
C THR A 245 -15.94 -27.62 15.31
N GLU A 246 -17.19 -27.69 14.83
CA GLU A 246 -18.24 -28.54 15.39
C GLU A 246 -17.90 -30.03 15.26
N ALA A 247 -17.34 -30.46 14.12
CA ALA A 247 -16.90 -31.83 13.91
C ALA A 247 -15.75 -32.22 14.85
N GLU A 248 -14.75 -31.34 15.02
CA GLU A 248 -13.67 -31.54 15.98
C GLU A 248 -14.19 -31.63 17.42
N LEU A 249 -15.15 -30.78 17.79
CA LEU A 249 -15.73 -30.75 19.13
C LEU A 249 -16.50 -32.05 19.40
N LYS A 250 -17.24 -32.54 18.41
CA LYS A 250 -17.96 -33.82 18.46
C LYS A 250 -17.02 -35.02 18.59
N GLU A 251 -15.88 -35.00 17.91
CA GLU A 251 -14.87 -36.05 18.04
C GLU A 251 -14.25 -36.05 19.44
N LYS A 252 -13.92 -34.87 19.98
CA LYS A 252 -13.42 -34.73 21.36
C LYS A 252 -14.45 -35.16 22.42
N GLU A 253 -15.73 -34.86 22.21
CA GLU A 253 -16.81 -35.35 23.09
C GLU A 253 -16.89 -36.88 23.08
N ARG A 254 -16.76 -37.51 21.91
CA ARG A 254 -16.75 -38.97 21.78
C ARG A 254 -15.56 -39.59 22.51
N GLU A 255 -14.35 -39.07 22.30
CA GLU A 255 -13.15 -39.52 23.02
C GLU A 255 -13.30 -39.37 24.54
N LEU A 256 -13.88 -38.26 24.98
CA LEU A 256 -14.11 -38.01 26.41
C LEU A 256 -15.11 -39.03 26.98
N GLN A 257 -16.19 -39.34 26.27
CA GLN A 257 -17.15 -40.37 26.66
C GLN A 257 -16.51 -41.76 26.73
N GLU A 258 -15.68 -42.12 25.76
CA GLU A 258 -14.96 -43.40 25.76
C GLU A 258 -14.00 -43.49 26.96
N LYS A 259 -13.22 -42.43 27.23
CA LYS A 259 -12.36 -42.34 28.42
C LYS A 259 -13.16 -42.47 29.71
N PHE A 260 -14.32 -41.81 29.80
CA PHE A 260 -15.19 -41.87 30.97
C PHE A 260 -15.76 -43.27 31.18
N ALA A 261 -16.19 -43.95 30.11
CA ALA A 261 -16.67 -45.33 30.16
C ALA A 261 -15.55 -46.30 30.59
N HIS A 262 -14.33 -46.11 30.08
CA HIS A 262 -13.17 -46.90 30.45
C HIS A 262 -12.82 -46.73 31.94
N LEU A 263 -12.72 -45.49 32.41
CA LEU A 263 -12.49 -45.16 33.82
C LEU A 263 -13.57 -45.75 34.73
N LYS A 264 -14.84 -45.66 34.33
CA LYS A 264 -15.96 -46.25 35.08
C LYS A 264 -15.84 -47.77 35.20
N LYS A 265 -15.37 -48.45 34.15
CA LYS A 265 -15.14 -49.89 34.16
C LYS A 265 -13.97 -50.27 35.08
N ILE A 266 -12.84 -49.56 35.00
CA ILE A 266 -11.70 -49.76 35.91
C ILE A 266 -12.15 -49.58 37.36
N HIS A 267 -12.86 -48.49 37.65
CA HIS A 267 -13.35 -48.22 39.00
C HIS A 267 -14.30 -49.32 39.49
N TYR A 268 -15.17 -49.85 38.61
CA TYR A 268 -16.03 -50.99 38.96
C TYR A 268 -15.22 -52.25 39.30
N ASP A 269 -14.22 -52.58 38.49
CA ASP A 269 -13.37 -53.75 38.69
C ASP A 269 -12.49 -53.62 39.95
N GLU A 270 -11.96 -52.43 40.24
CA GLU A 270 -11.23 -52.14 41.48
C GLU A 270 -12.14 -52.24 42.70
N ASN A 271 -13.34 -51.66 42.63
CA ASN A 271 -14.28 -51.72 43.74
C ASN A 271 -14.70 -53.17 44.04
N LYS A 272 -14.89 -53.98 43.00
CA LYS A 272 -15.16 -55.42 43.15
C LYS A 272 -13.99 -56.16 43.82
N LYS A 273 -12.74 -55.89 43.39
CA LYS A 273 -11.55 -56.46 44.03
C LYS A 273 -11.44 -56.05 45.50
N LEU A 274 -11.75 -54.79 45.83
CA LEU A 274 -11.76 -54.31 47.22
C LEU A 274 -12.86 -55.01 48.03
N GLU A 275 -14.04 -55.21 47.46
CA GLU A 275 -15.16 -55.92 48.10
C GLU A 275 -14.82 -57.40 48.37
N ASP A 276 -14.19 -58.08 47.39
CA ASP A 276 -13.74 -59.47 47.54
C ASP A 276 -12.64 -59.57 48.62
N ARG A 277 -11.66 -58.65 48.61
CA ARG A 277 -10.63 -58.55 49.66
C ARG A 277 -11.22 -58.28 51.03
N ARG A 278 -12.27 -57.45 51.11
CA ARG A 278 -13.00 -57.17 52.36
C ARG A 278 -13.66 -58.44 52.90
N LYS A 279 -14.31 -59.22 52.03
CA LYS A 279 -14.93 -60.50 52.41
C LYS A 279 -13.90 -61.52 52.89
N GLU A 280 -12.77 -61.66 52.20
CA GLU A 280 -11.68 -62.54 52.62
C GLU A 280 -11.18 -62.16 54.03
N LEU A 281 -10.95 -60.86 54.28
CA LEU A 281 -10.53 -60.37 55.59
C LEU A 281 -11.62 -60.57 56.66
N GLU A 282 -12.91 -60.39 56.33
CA GLU A 282 -14.03 -60.69 57.23
C GLU A 282 -14.10 -62.19 57.57
N GLU A 283 -13.88 -63.07 56.61
CA GLU A 283 -13.83 -64.52 56.80
C GLU A 283 -12.64 -64.95 57.66
N GLU A 284 -11.45 -64.40 57.40
CA GLU A 284 -10.26 -64.60 58.23
C GLU A 284 -10.48 -64.09 59.65
N MET A 285 -11.07 -62.91 59.82
CA MET A 285 -11.39 -62.35 61.13
C MET A 285 -12.41 -63.19 61.88
N ASN A 286 -13.44 -63.71 61.18
CA ASN A 286 -14.42 -64.63 61.76
C ASN A 286 -13.80 -65.98 62.13
N ALA A 287 -12.90 -66.52 61.30
CA ALA A 287 -12.16 -67.74 61.61
C ALA A 287 -11.22 -67.55 62.81
N PHE A 288 -10.53 -66.40 62.88
CA PHE A 288 -9.72 -66.00 64.01
C PHE A 288 -10.57 -65.88 65.29
N ASN A 289 -11.73 -65.23 65.22
CA ASN A 289 -12.67 -65.15 66.36
C ASN A 289 -13.18 -66.53 66.78
N ARG A 290 -13.51 -67.43 65.84
CA ARG A 290 -13.88 -68.81 66.16
C ARG A 290 -12.75 -69.57 66.87
N ARG A 291 -11.51 -69.42 66.39
CA ARG A 291 -10.33 -70.00 67.06
C ARG A 291 -10.12 -69.41 68.44
N LYS A 292 -10.27 -68.08 68.59
CA LYS A 292 -10.20 -67.39 69.88
C LYS A 292 -11.23 -67.94 70.87
N ILE A 293 -12.50 -68.05 70.47
CA ILE A 293 -13.57 -68.61 71.31
C ILE A 293 -13.31 -70.08 71.65
N ALA A 294 -12.78 -70.88 70.72
CA ALA A 294 -12.43 -72.27 70.98
C ALA A 294 -11.29 -72.42 71.99
N VAL A 295 -10.26 -71.55 71.91
CA VAL A 295 -9.16 -71.51 72.89
C VAL A 295 -9.67 -71.02 74.25
N GLU A 296 -10.50 -69.97 74.29
CA GLU A 296 -11.13 -69.48 75.52
C GLU A 296 -12.03 -70.56 76.16
N SER A 297 -12.78 -71.34 75.36
CA SER A 297 -13.60 -72.48 75.81
C SER A 297 -12.74 -73.63 76.34
N LEU A 298 -11.62 -73.96 75.69
CA LEU A 298 -10.67 -74.97 76.19
C LEU A 298 -9.99 -74.51 77.49
N GLN A 299 -9.66 -73.22 77.62
CA GLN A 299 -9.23 -72.64 78.89
C GLN A 299 -10.32 -72.74 79.96
N SER A 300 -11.58 -72.47 79.60
CA SER A 300 -12.74 -72.60 80.49
C SER A 300 -13.01 -74.04 80.92
N GLN A 301 -12.86 -75.01 80.01
CA GLN A 301 -13.00 -76.44 80.26
C GLN A 301 -11.82 -77.01 81.06
N SER A 302 -10.59 -76.48 80.89
CA SER A 302 -9.48 -76.81 81.79
C SER A 302 -9.73 -76.33 83.22
N PHE A 303 -10.50 -75.25 83.40
CA PHE A 303 -10.98 -74.80 84.70
C PHE A 303 -12.17 -75.63 85.24
N GLN A 304 -13.01 -76.23 84.39
CA GLN A 304 -14.15 -77.05 84.82
C GLN A 304 -13.85 -78.55 84.97
N ALA A 305 -12.82 -79.10 84.31
CA ALA A 305 -12.42 -80.50 84.42
C ALA A 305 -11.72 -80.88 85.74
N MET A 306 -11.50 -79.91 86.64
CA MET A 306 -11.01 -80.17 88.01
C MET A 306 -12.10 -80.21 89.09
N SER A 307 -13.39 -80.10 88.73
CA SER A 307 -14.45 -80.19 89.74
C SER A 307 -15.59 -81.09 89.26
N GLN A 308 -15.48 -82.40 89.51
CA GLN A 308 -16.53 -83.22 90.14
C GLN A 308 -16.18 -84.72 90.12
N GLN A 309 -15.64 -85.22 91.23
CA GLN A 309 -15.93 -86.57 91.72
C GLN A 309 -16.21 -86.48 93.23
N PRO A 310 -17.32 -87.04 93.76
CA PRO A 310 -17.66 -86.86 95.16
C PRO A 310 -17.61 -88.15 96.00
N LEU A 311 -17.42 -87.93 97.32
CA LEU A 311 -17.87 -88.69 98.50
C LEU A 311 -16.89 -89.71 99.17
N LYS A 312 -16.23 -89.30 100.27
CA LYS A 312 -16.72 -89.51 101.67
C LYS A 312 -15.74 -88.98 102.76
N LYS A 313 -16.35 -88.58 103.89
CA LYS A 313 -15.86 -88.31 105.27
C LYS A 313 -14.99 -89.47 105.81
N ASP A 314 -14.09 -89.35 106.79
CA ASP A 314 -14.02 -88.63 108.10
C ASP A 314 -12.55 -88.20 108.37
N LYS A 315 -12.22 -87.05 108.97
CA LYS A 315 -12.41 -86.54 110.35
C LYS A 315 -11.48 -87.18 111.39
N ASP A 316 -10.40 -86.45 111.74
CA ASP A 316 -9.65 -86.46 113.02
C ASP A 316 -8.37 -85.62 112.81
N ARG A 317 -7.71 -84.94 113.76
CA ARG A 317 -7.97 -84.37 115.09
C ARG A 317 -6.60 -83.85 115.56
N LYS A 318 -6.54 -82.67 116.20
CA LYS A 318 -5.42 -82.15 117.04
C LYS A 318 -4.08 -81.89 116.32
N ASN A 319 -3.38 -80.79 116.52
CA ASN A 319 -3.39 -79.74 117.53
C ASN A 319 -3.01 -78.41 116.87
#